data_AF-A0A2R6RLS7-F1
#
_entry.id   AF-A0A2R6RLS7-F1
#
_cell.length_a   1.000
_cell.length_b   1.000
_cell.length_c   1.000
_cell.angle_alpha   90.00
_cell.angle_beta   90.00
_cell.angle_gamma   90.00
#
_symmetry.space_group_name_H-M   'P 1'
#
loop_
_entity.id
_entity.type
_entity.pdbx_description
1 polymer ?
#
loop_
_entity_poly.entity_id
_entity_poly.type
_entity_poly.pdbx_seq_one_letter_code
_entity_poly.pdbx_strand_id
1 'polypeptide(L)'
;MPYKTATFCETILRYPHLPELVKKVSIRWHTESGPREHYMQYVEPVLSGLNSALCTLFNLESLELAFGLSGGTISSRGILNGCNFPALRVFSLSGVGRGNLPIKSHPNPTPPIEWFLSATPSIQHLRLADCYEVLHLATCDLPSLATFRGSAPTAASVLPGRPVQLLSLVGHEFVTERDLQLIASTSTRIRWLDLSAMSVTPLLLRDISRHLFGVECLKVKLALRHTLHHALSGIVSFSYLTPTS
;
A
#
# COMPACT_ATOMS: atom_id res chain seq x y z
N MET A 1 13.88 -12.89 16.18
CA MET A 1 13.86 -11.76 17.13
C MET A 1 14.30 -10.50 16.40
N PRO A 2 13.52 -9.41 16.37
CA PRO A 2 13.87 -8.19 15.64
C PRO A 2 14.83 -7.30 16.43
N TYR A 3 16.04 -7.81 16.71
CA TYR A 3 17.04 -7.17 17.58
C TYR A 3 17.38 -5.73 17.16
N LYS A 4 17.56 -5.48 15.86
CA LYS A 4 17.86 -4.12 15.35
C LYS A 4 16.77 -3.10 15.72
N THR A 5 15.51 -3.51 15.69
CA THR A 5 14.41 -2.63 16.10
C THR A 5 14.43 -2.40 17.60
N ALA A 6 14.66 -3.43 18.40
CA ALA A 6 14.78 -3.29 19.86
C ALA A 6 15.91 -2.32 20.25
N THR A 7 17.11 -2.49 19.69
CA THR A 7 18.25 -1.58 19.92
C THR A 7 17.96 -0.16 19.47
N PHE A 8 17.28 0.03 18.33
CA PHE A 8 16.84 1.35 17.90
C PHE A 8 15.92 2.00 18.94
N CYS A 9 14.91 1.27 19.42
CA CYS A 9 13.96 1.78 20.41
C CYS A 9 14.68 2.16 21.71
N GLU A 10 15.54 1.28 22.22
CA GLU A 10 16.36 1.53 23.40
C GLU A 10 17.24 2.77 23.23
N THR A 11 17.86 2.93 22.05
CA THR A 11 18.72 4.09 21.76
C THR A 11 17.93 5.39 21.74
N ILE A 12 16.80 5.43 21.04
CA ILE A 12 15.94 6.63 20.97
C ILE A 12 15.43 7.02 22.36
N LEU A 13 15.00 6.03 23.15
CA LEU A 13 14.47 6.28 24.50
C LEU A 13 15.58 6.65 25.50
N ARG A 14 16.80 6.15 25.33
CA ARG A 14 17.94 6.44 26.21
C ARG A 14 18.57 7.81 25.99
N TYR A 15 18.49 8.35 24.77
CA TYR A 15 19.16 9.61 24.39
C TYR A 15 18.14 10.68 23.93
N PRO A 16 17.66 11.55 24.84
CA PRO A 16 16.54 12.47 24.58
C PRO A 16 16.77 13.54 23.50
N HIS A 17 18.01 13.76 23.07
CA HIS A 17 18.35 14.70 22.00
C HIS A 17 18.23 14.10 20.59
N LEU A 18 18.21 12.75 20.48
CA LEU A 18 18.10 12.08 19.18
C LEU A 18 16.73 12.25 18.51
N PRO A 19 15.58 12.18 19.21
CA PRO A 19 14.26 12.34 18.60
C PRO A 19 14.12 13.57 17.70
N GLU A 20 14.73 14.69 18.08
CA GLU A 20 14.68 15.94 17.31
C GLU A 20 15.40 15.86 15.96
N LEU A 21 16.42 15.01 15.87
CA LEU A 21 17.29 14.84 14.70
C LEU A 21 16.77 13.77 13.74
N VAL A 22 15.91 12.85 14.20
CA VAL A 22 15.43 11.73 13.38
C VAL A 22 14.30 12.18 12.46
N LYS A 23 14.63 12.35 11.17
CA LYS A 23 13.66 12.70 10.12
C LYS A 23 13.06 11.50 9.40
N LYS A 24 13.73 10.35 9.45
CA LYS A 24 13.32 9.15 8.72
C LYS A 24 13.49 7.90 9.56
N VAL A 25 12.43 7.08 9.61
CA VAL A 25 12.43 5.75 10.21
C VAL A 25 11.98 4.75 9.16
N SER A 26 12.81 3.74 8.90
CA SER A 26 12.47 2.63 8.02
C SER A 26 12.78 1.31 8.72
N ILE A 27 11.74 0.54 8.98
CA ILE A 27 11.82 -0.75 9.66
C ILE A 27 11.30 -1.81 8.70
N ARG A 28 12.16 -2.78 8.39
CA ARG A 28 11.80 -3.95 7.58
C ARG A 28 12.19 -5.23 8.31
N TRP A 29 11.20 -6.01 8.66
CA TRP A 29 11.39 -7.36 9.18
C TRP A 29 11.21 -8.36 8.06
N HIS A 30 12.01 -9.42 8.12
CA HIS A 30 11.88 -10.57 7.25
C HIS A 30 11.47 -11.72 8.16
N THR A 31 10.29 -12.26 7.94
CA THR A 31 9.79 -13.43 8.66
C THR A 31 9.69 -14.58 7.69
N GLU A 32 10.26 -15.72 8.07
CA GLU A 32 10.10 -16.96 7.31
C GLU A 32 8.63 -17.39 7.31
N SER A 33 8.24 -18.12 6.27
CA SER A 33 6.93 -18.75 6.19
C SER A 33 6.83 -19.87 7.22
N GLY A 34 6.01 -19.66 8.26
CA GLY A 34 5.78 -20.65 9.33
C GLY A 34 4.73 -20.20 10.35
N PRO A 35 4.40 -21.05 11.36
CA PRO A 35 3.45 -20.72 12.41
C PRO A 35 3.91 -19.51 13.21
N ARG A 36 3.04 -18.49 13.32
CA ARG A 36 3.42 -17.17 13.85
C ARG A 36 3.21 -17.03 15.35
N GLU A 37 2.34 -17.85 15.92
CA GLU A 37 1.90 -17.79 17.32
C GLU A 37 3.08 -17.85 18.30
N HIS A 38 4.00 -18.80 18.10
CA HIS A 38 5.18 -18.94 18.96
C HIS A 38 6.17 -17.78 18.86
N TYR A 39 6.11 -16.98 17.78
CA TYR A 39 6.97 -15.82 17.58
C TYR A 39 6.39 -14.54 18.19
N MET A 40 5.07 -14.48 18.42
CA MET A 40 4.40 -13.26 18.89
C MET A 40 4.87 -12.81 20.28
N GLN A 41 5.11 -13.75 21.20
CA GLN A 41 5.64 -13.47 22.55
C GLN A 41 6.94 -12.66 22.56
N TYR A 42 7.72 -12.77 21.48
CA TYR A 42 9.00 -12.10 21.30
C TYR A 42 8.88 -10.79 20.52
N VAL A 43 7.80 -10.63 19.77
CA VAL A 43 7.54 -9.46 18.93
C VAL A 43 6.79 -8.38 19.71
N GLU A 44 5.82 -8.75 20.51
CA GLU A 44 4.96 -7.81 21.25
C GLU A 44 5.77 -6.82 22.12
N PRO A 45 6.79 -7.24 22.89
CA PRO A 45 7.61 -6.29 23.65
C PRO A 45 8.35 -5.28 22.75
N VAL A 46 8.83 -5.74 21.59
CA VAL A 46 9.53 -4.87 20.63
C VAL A 46 8.57 -3.89 19.97
N LEU A 47 7.33 -4.28 19.70
CA LEU A 47 6.31 -3.36 19.17
C LEU A 47 5.89 -2.31 20.19
N SER A 48 5.76 -2.69 21.47
CA SER A 48 5.50 -1.74 22.55
C SER A 48 6.64 -0.72 22.71
N GLY A 49 7.89 -1.20 22.69
CA GLY A 49 9.08 -0.33 22.66
C GLY A 49 9.12 0.56 21.43
N LEU A 50 8.73 0.05 20.27
CA LEU A 50 8.64 0.81 19.02
C LEU A 50 7.60 1.90 19.11
N ASN A 51 6.39 1.62 19.60
CA ASN A 51 5.37 2.63 19.81
C ASN A 51 5.88 3.75 20.73
N SER A 52 6.48 3.38 21.86
CA SER A 52 7.05 4.33 22.82
C SER A 52 8.12 5.23 22.18
N ALA A 53 9.03 4.64 21.40
CA ALA A 53 10.05 5.40 20.68
C ALA A 53 9.43 6.32 19.62
N LEU A 54 8.49 5.82 18.82
CA LEU A 54 7.81 6.58 17.77
C LEU A 54 7.06 7.80 18.33
N CYS A 55 6.42 7.69 19.50
CA CYS A 55 5.75 8.81 20.17
C CYS A 55 6.69 9.99 20.50
N THR A 56 8.01 9.76 20.56
CA THR A 56 8.99 10.83 20.78
C THR A 56 9.39 11.57 19.49
N LEU A 57 9.12 11.00 18.31
CA LEU A 57 9.65 11.47 17.02
C LEU A 57 8.72 12.49 16.33
N PHE A 58 8.42 13.61 16.99
CA PHE A 58 7.47 14.62 16.45
C PHE A 58 7.93 15.29 15.13
N ASN A 59 9.23 15.32 14.87
CA ASN A 59 9.84 15.89 13.66
C ASN A 59 9.93 14.92 12.48
N LEU A 60 9.33 13.74 12.58
CA LEU A 60 9.44 12.67 11.59
C LEU A 60 8.76 13.07 10.27
N GLU A 61 9.51 12.95 9.17
CA GLU A 61 9.03 13.28 7.82
C GLU A 61 8.74 12.03 6.98
N SER A 62 9.37 10.91 7.32
CA SER A 62 9.21 9.64 6.60
C SER A 62 9.16 8.45 7.57
N LEU A 63 8.05 7.73 7.55
CA LEU A 63 7.81 6.52 8.32
C LEU A 63 7.49 5.36 7.37
N GLU A 64 8.37 4.37 7.32
CA GLU A 64 8.19 3.16 6.51
C GLU A 64 8.28 1.92 7.40
N LEU A 65 7.15 1.23 7.58
CA LEU A 65 7.03 0.05 8.43
C LEU A 65 6.63 -1.16 7.59
N ALA A 66 7.45 -2.20 7.59
CA ALA A 66 7.22 -3.44 6.86
C ALA A 66 7.55 -4.63 7.77
N PHE A 67 6.55 -5.20 8.44
CA PHE A 67 6.81 -6.21 9.48
C PHE A 67 6.80 -7.67 8.98
N GLY A 68 6.24 -7.93 7.80
CA GLY A 68 6.06 -9.31 7.30
C GLY A 68 5.02 -10.14 8.07
N LEU A 69 4.27 -9.52 8.98
CA LEU A 69 3.40 -10.16 9.96
C LEU A 69 1.92 -10.22 9.55
N SER A 70 1.60 -10.16 8.26
CA SER A 70 0.24 -10.34 7.72
C SER A 70 -0.42 -11.67 8.14
N GLY A 71 -1.52 -11.61 8.88
CA GLY A 71 -2.23 -12.76 9.48
C GLY A 71 -2.00 -12.91 10.97
N GLY A 72 -1.08 -12.14 11.55
CA GLY A 72 -0.90 -12.06 12.99
C GLY A 72 -2.01 -11.26 13.68
N THR A 73 -1.97 -11.25 15.01
CA THR A 73 -2.83 -10.44 15.89
C THR A 73 -2.38 -8.98 16.01
N ILE A 74 -1.28 -8.61 15.34
CA ILE A 74 -0.69 -7.28 15.45
C ILE A 74 -1.55 -6.27 14.70
N SER A 75 -2.06 -5.30 15.45
CA SER A 75 -2.80 -4.17 14.92
C SER A 75 -1.86 -2.98 14.68
N SER A 76 -2.17 -2.20 13.64
CA SER A 76 -1.57 -0.89 13.40
C SER A 76 -1.74 0.04 14.61
N ARG A 77 -2.84 -0.10 15.35
CA ARG A 77 -3.11 0.63 16.58
C ARG A 77 -2.07 0.36 17.66
N GLY A 78 -1.67 -0.89 17.87
CA GLY A 78 -0.61 -1.21 18.85
C GLY A 78 0.73 -0.54 18.54
N ILE A 79 0.98 -0.16 17.28
CA ILE A 79 2.24 0.43 16.83
C ILE A 79 2.17 1.97 16.83
N LEU A 80 1.03 2.54 16.44
CA LEU A 80 0.90 3.97 16.17
C LEU A 80 0.09 4.73 17.22
N ASN A 81 -0.56 4.06 18.16
CA ASN A 81 -1.42 4.71 19.14
C ASN A 81 -0.64 5.78 19.94
N GLY A 82 -1.18 7.00 20.00
CA GLY A 82 -0.53 8.14 20.66
C GLY A 82 0.55 8.84 19.83
N CYS A 83 0.94 8.32 18.67
CA CYS A 83 1.89 8.98 17.78
C CYS A 83 1.25 10.21 17.13
N ASN A 84 2.01 11.30 17.05
CA ASN A 84 1.65 12.51 16.33
C ASN A 84 2.84 12.98 15.49
N PHE A 85 2.64 13.08 14.17
CA PHE A 85 3.70 13.42 13.22
C PHE A 85 3.27 14.58 12.30
N PRO A 86 3.27 15.83 12.79
CA PRO A 86 2.80 16.97 12.02
C PRO A 86 3.60 17.24 10.74
N ALA A 87 4.85 16.77 10.67
CA ALA A 87 5.72 16.92 9.51
C ALA A 87 5.71 15.69 8.57
N LEU A 88 4.90 14.66 8.83
CA LEU A 88 4.97 13.40 8.09
C LEU A 88 4.51 13.57 6.65
N ARG A 89 5.41 13.32 5.71
CA ARG A 89 5.16 13.41 4.28
C ARG A 89 5.06 12.03 3.63
N VAL A 90 5.87 11.09 4.10
CA VAL A 90 5.91 9.72 3.57
C VAL A 90 5.44 8.76 4.64
N PHE A 91 4.36 8.04 4.35
CA PHE A 91 3.86 6.97 5.20
C PHE A 91 3.73 5.68 4.39
N SER A 92 4.40 4.62 4.88
CA SER A 92 4.28 3.27 4.33
C SER A 92 4.03 2.30 5.46
N LEU A 93 2.98 1.49 5.30
CA LEU A 93 2.67 0.41 6.23
C LEU A 93 2.44 -0.87 5.44
N SER A 94 3.17 -1.92 5.81
CA SER A 94 2.93 -3.26 5.32
C SER A 94 3.31 -4.35 6.31
N GLY A 95 2.82 -5.56 6.03
CA GLY A 95 3.03 -6.72 6.86
C GLY A 95 2.23 -6.67 8.15
N VAL A 96 1.05 -6.05 8.16
CA VAL A 96 0.16 -5.99 9.34
C VAL A 96 -1.28 -6.31 8.94
N GLY A 97 -2.08 -6.75 9.91
CA GLY A 97 -3.47 -7.14 9.67
C GLY A 97 -3.60 -8.36 8.77
N ARG A 98 -4.72 -8.50 8.05
CA ARG A 98 -5.02 -9.69 7.23
C ARG A 98 -4.03 -9.92 6.08
N GLY A 99 -3.60 -8.86 5.40
CA GLY A 99 -2.91 -8.96 4.13
C GLY A 99 -3.71 -9.74 3.08
N ASN A 100 -3.01 -10.57 2.29
CA ASN A 100 -3.60 -11.41 1.24
C ASN A 100 -4.31 -12.67 1.75
N LEU A 101 -4.40 -12.87 3.06
CA LEU A 101 -5.02 -14.08 3.60
C LEU A 101 -6.55 -14.06 3.39
N PRO A 102 -7.17 -15.23 3.14
CA PRO A 102 -8.62 -15.33 3.08
C PRO A 102 -9.29 -14.83 4.36
N ILE A 103 -10.46 -14.20 4.24
CA ILE A 103 -11.26 -13.71 5.40
C ILE A 103 -11.51 -14.84 6.42
N LYS A 104 -11.75 -16.07 5.93
CA LYS A 104 -11.98 -17.24 6.80
C LYS A 104 -10.79 -17.58 7.72
N SER A 105 -9.57 -17.25 7.30
CA SER A 105 -8.35 -17.50 8.09
C SER A 105 -7.98 -16.34 9.02
N HIS A 106 -8.70 -15.23 8.98
CA HIS A 106 -8.48 -14.07 9.84
C HIS A 106 -9.84 -13.54 10.32
N PRO A 107 -10.47 -14.22 11.30
CA PRO A 107 -11.85 -13.93 11.71
C PRO A 107 -12.00 -12.61 12.48
N ASN A 108 -10.91 -12.07 13.03
CA ASN A 108 -10.92 -10.83 13.79
C ASN A 108 -10.52 -9.67 12.88
N PRO A 109 -11.42 -8.73 12.56
CA PRO A 109 -11.08 -7.59 11.71
C PRO A 109 -9.94 -6.79 12.35
N THR A 110 -8.97 -6.41 11.53
CA THR A 110 -7.87 -5.56 11.99
C THR A 110 -8.45 -4.17 12.25
N PRO A 111 -8.17 -3.53 13.40
CA PRO A 111 -8.60 -2.15 13.63
C PRO A 111 -8.10 -1.27 12.49
N PRO A 112 -8.98 -0.49 11.86
CA PRO A 112 -8.64 0.12 10.59
C PRO A 112 -7.79 1.38 10.84
N ILE A 113 -6.96 1.77 9.87
CA ILE A 113 -5.87 2.76 10.03
C ILE A 113 -6.35 4.22 9.87
N GLU A 114 -7.63 4.44 9.60
CA GLU A 114 -8.20 5.75 9.25
C GLU A 114 -8.01 6.79 10.33
N TRP A 115 -8.08 6.41 11.61
CA TRP A 115 -7.88 7.34 12.73
C TRP A 115 -6.50 8.02 12.67
N PHE A 116 -5.48 7.31 12.19
CA PHE A 116 -4.13 7.84 12.04
C PHE A 116 -4.00 8.67 10.76
N LEU A 117 -4.57 8.19 9.65
CA LEU A 117 -4.52 8.87 8.36
C LEU A 117 -5.28 10.21 8.39
N SER A 118 -6.46 10.24 9.01
CA SER A 118 -7.25 11.47 9.21
C SER A 118 -6.54 12.48 10.11
N ALA A 119 -5.81 12.02 11.12
CA ALA A 119 -5.01 12.87 11.99
C ALA A 119 -3.71 13.41 11.35
N THR A 120 -3.34 12.94 10.15
CA THR A 120 -2.05 13.27 9.51
C THR A 120 -2.23 13.88 8.11
N PRO A 121 -2.79 15.10 7.99
CA PRO A 121 -3.10 15.71 6.69
C PRO A 121 -1.87 16.09 5.85
N SER A 122 -0.67 16.10 6.45
CA SER A 122 0.61 16.42 5.79
C SER A 122 1.12 15.33 4.85
N ILE A 123 0.53 14.13 4.88
CA ILE A 123 0.99 12.99 4.07
C ILE A 123 0.84 13.33 2.57
N GLN A 124 1.95 13.22 1.85
CA GLN A 124 2.04 13.40 0.40
C GLN A 124 2.21 12.07 -0.32
N HIS A 125 2.85 11.10 0.34
CA HIS A 125 3.17 9.80 -0.21
C HIS A 125 2.64 8.70 0.70
N LEU A 126 1.58 8.01 0.26
CA LEU A 126 0.94 6.93 1.01
C LEU A 126 1.18 5.59 0.33
N ARG A 127 1.66 4.60 1.09
CA ARG A 127 1.87 3.22 0.62
C ARG A 127 1.24 2.21 1.58
N LEU A 128 0.18 1.55 1.13
CA LEU A 128 -0.57 0.53 1.87
C LEU A 128 -0.59 -0.77 1.04
N ALA A 129 0.57 -1.42 0.94
CA ALA A 129 0.80 -2.46 -0.07
C ALA A 129 0.02 -3.77 0.17
N ASP A 130 -0.42 -4.02 1.40
CA ASP A 130 -1.18 -5.20 1.80
C ASP A 130 -2.49 -4.84 2.54
N CYS A 131 -2.96 -3.60 2.39
CA CYS A 131 -4.30 -3.22 2.80
C CYS A 131 -5.26 -3.50 1.64
N TYR A 132 -6.14 -4.48 1.84
CA TYR A 132 -7.16 -4.93 0.87
C TYR A 132 -8.57 -4.58 1.33
N GLU A 133 -8.69 -3.57 2.19
CA GLU A 133 -9.95 -3.15 2.80
C GLU A 133 -10.29 -1.73 2.35
N VAL A 134 -11.60 -1.46 2.24
CA VAL A 134 -12.11 -0.12 1.94
C VAL A 134 -11.85 0.76 3.16
N LEU A 135 -11.19 1.90 2.96
CA LEU A 135 -10.93 2.87 4.01
C LEU A 135 -12.02 3.94 4.02
N HIS A 136 -12.56 4.24 5.20
CA HIS A 136 -13.62 5.22 5.37
C HIS A 136 -13.05 6.60 5.75
N LEU A 137 -12.30 7.20 4.84
CA LEU A 137 -11.74 8.54 5.00
C LEU A 137 -12.71 9.62 4.52
N ALA A 138 -12.81 10.73 5.27
CA ALA A 138 -13.56 11.90 4.83
C ALA A 138 -12.86 12.57 3.64
N THR A 139 -13.58 13.28 2.77
CA THR A 139 -12.99 13.92 1.57
C THR A 139 -11.94 14.99 1.90
N CYS A 140 -12.00 15.57 3.10
CA CYS A 140 -11.01 16.52 3.61
C CYS A 140 -9.74 15.87 4.17
N ASP A 141 -9.73 14.56 4.41
CA ASP A 141 -8.56 13.85 4.91
C ASP A 141 -7.51 13.71 3.82
N LEU A 142 -6.23 13.84 4.16
CA LEU A 142 -5.10 13.73 3.22
C LEU A 142 -5.16 14.72 2.03
N PRO A 143 -5.37 16.04 2.26
CA PRO A 143 -5.53 17.02 1.19
C PRO A 143 -4.27 17.20 0.33
N SER A 144 -3.09 16.86 0.86
CA SER A 144 -1.79 16.98 0.18
C SER A 144 -1.34 15.71 -0.53
N LEU A 145 -2.19 14.68 -0.64
CA LEU A 145 -1.80 13.38 -1.18
C LEU A 145 -1.48 13.45 -2.68
N ALA A 146 -0.21 13.36 -3.02
CA ALA A 146 0.29 13.42 -4.40
C ALA A 146 0.55 12.03 -5.01
N THR A 147 0.94 11.06 -4.18
CA THR A 147 1.25 9.71 -4.65
C THR A 147 0.60 8.65 -3.77
N PHE A 148 0.00 7.64 -4.40
CA PHE A 148 -0.61 6.53 -3.71
C PHE A 148 -0.11 5.19 -4.25
N ARG A 149 0.14 4.24 -3.34
CA ARG A 149 0.41 2.84 -3.67
C ARG A 149 -0.45 1.91 -2.80
N GLY A 150 -1.24 1.03 -3.43
CA GLY A 150 -2.12 0.10 -2.71
C GLY A 150 -2.94 -0.77 -3.66
N SER A 151 -3.84 -1.58 -3.12
CA SER A 151 -4.78 -2.36 -3.93
C SER A 151 -5.82 -1.46 -4.61
N ALA A 152 -6.51 -1.98 -5.63
CA ALA A 152 -7.54 -1.22 -6.33
C ALA A 152 -8.73 -0.83 -5.44
N PRO A 153 -9.29 -1.70 -4.56
CA PRO A 153 -10.36 -1.31 -3.64
C PRO A 153 -9.92 -0.19 -2.68
N THR A 154 -8.71 -0.30 -2.13
CA THR A 154 -8.17 0.73 -1.23
C THR A 154 -7.96 2.04 -1.99
N ALA A 155 -7.41 1.99 -3.21
CA ALA A 155 -7.28 3.15 -4.06
C ALA A 155 -8.64 3.81 -4.36
N ALA A 156 -9.65 3.03 -4.75
CA ALA A 156 -11.00 3.51 -5.03
C ALA A 156 -11.66 4.21 -3.82
N SER A 157 -11.33 3.79 -2.60
CA SER A 157 -11.81 4.43 -1.37
C SER A 157 -11.04 5.70 -0.99
N VAL A 158 -9.72 5.75 -1.25
CA VAL A 158 -8.84 6.85 -0.82
C VAL A 158 -8.73 7.95 -1.88
N LEU A 159 -8.76 7.66 -3.16
CA LEU A 159 -8.44 8.66 -4.20
C LEU A 159 -9.52 9.72 -4.49
N PRO A 160 -10.84 9.46 -4.36
CA PRO A 160 -11.87 10.43 -4.72
C PRO A 160 -11.65 11.81 -4.09
N GLY A 161 -11.63 12.86 -4.92
CA GLY A 161 -11.42 14.25 -4.50
C GLY A 161 -9.98 14.64 -4.16
N ARG A 162 -9.01 13.72 -4.18
CA ARG A 162 -7.62 13.97 -3.76
C ARG A 162 -6.67 14.20 -4.95
N PRO A 163 -5.61 15.02 -4.80
CA PRO A 163 -4.76 15.45 -5.91
C PRO A 163 -3.66 14.42 -6.26
N VAL A 164 -4.05 13.16 -6.45
CA VAL A 164 -3.12 12.07 -6.76
C VAL A 164 -2.71 12.12 -8.23
N GLN A 165 -1.40 12.24 -8.49
CA GLN A 165 -0.83 12.26 -9.84
C GLN A 165 -0.06 10.97 -10.16
N LEU A 166 0.50 10.32 -9.13
CA LEU A 166 1.22 9.06 -9.25
C LEU A 166 0.45 7.95 -8.54
N LEU A 167 -0.01 6.98 -9.32
CA LEU A 167 -0.73 5.82 -8.83
C LEU A 167 0.08 4.55 -9.09
N SER A 168 0.32 3.76 -8.04
CA SER A 168 0.84 2.41 -8.17
C SER A 168 -0.16 1.40 -7.61
N LEU A 169 -0.73 0.59 -8.48
CA LEU A 169 -1.64 -0.47 -8.05
C LEU A 169 -0.85 -1.75 -7.79
N VAL A 170 -1.22 -2.48 -6.74
CA VAL A 170 -0.58 -3.74 -6.33
C VAL A 170 -1.61 -4.84 -6.08
N GLY A 171 -1.17 -6.09 -6.20
CA GLY A 171 -1.96 -7.27 -5.84
C GLY A 171 -2.49 -8.05 -7.04
N HIS A 172 -3.25 -9.10 -6.73
CA HIS A 172 -3.83 -10.04 -7.71
C HIS A 172 -5.35 -9.95 -7.79
N GLU A 173 -5.95 -8.98 -7.09
CA GLU A 173 -7.39 -8.80 -7.07
C GLU A 173 -7.91 -8.29 -8.41
N PHE A 174 -9.14 -8.68 -8.74
CA PHE A 174 -9.84 -8.21 -9.92
C PHE A 174 -10.19 -6.73 -9.73
N VAL A 175 -9.65 -5.87 -10.59
CA VAL A 175 -10.00 -4.46 -10.62
C VAL A 175 -11.36 -4.32 -11.30
N THR A 176 -12.37 -3.85 -10.57
CA THR A 176 -13.70 -3.66 -11.14
C THR A 176 -13.80 -2.35 -11.90
N GLU A 177 -14.78 -2.25 -12.80
CA GLU A 177 -15.09 -0.99 -13.48
C GLU A 177 -15.47 0.13 -12.48
N ARG A 178 -16.19 -0.24 -11.41
CA ARG A 178 -16.53 0.68 -10.32
C ARG A 178 -15.29 1.22 -9.61
N ASP A 179 -14.29 0.38 -9.35
CA ASP A 179 -13.03 0.83 -8.75
C ASP A 179 -12.35 1.86 -9.65
N LEU A 180 -12.29 1.61 -10.96
CA LEU A 180 -11.69 2.53 -11.93
C LEU A 180 -12.45 3.86 -12.02
N GLN A 181 -13.77 3.85 -11.98
CA GLN A 181 -14.60 5.06 -11.94
C GLN A 181 -14.30 5.92 -10.71
N LEU A 182 -14.19 5.27 -9.54
CA LEU A 182 -13.85 5.95 -8.29
C LEU A 182 -12.41 6.47 -8.31
N ILE A 183 -11.45 5.67 -8.78
CA ILE A 183 -10.05 6.10 -8.96
C ILE A 183 -9.96 7.28 -9.93
N ALA A 184 -10.80 7.33 -10.97
CA ALA A 184 -10.83 8.44 -11.93
C ALA A 184 -11.40 9.74 -11.33
N SER A 185 -12.07 9.67 -10.17
CA SER A 185 -12.65 10.83 -9.48
C SER A 185 -11.66 11.62 -8.61
N THR A 186 -10.35 11.43 -8.81
CA THR A 186 -9.31 12.27 -8.22
C THR A 186 -9.46 13.73 -8.65
N SER A 187 -9.05 14.68 -7.79
CA SER A 187 -9.15 16.10 -8.14
C SER A 187 -8.12 16.54 -9.19
N THR A 188 -7.07 15.75 -9.39
CA THR A 188 -6.09 15.91 -10.47
C THR A 188 -6.00 14.66 -11.31
N ARG A 189 -5.65 14.80 -12.59
CA ARG A 189 -5.45 13.64 -13.47
C ARG A 189 -4.23 12.84 -13.05
N ILE A 190 -4.36 11.51 -13.06
CA ILE A 190 -3.25 10.58 -12.85
C ILE A 190 -2.37 10.59 -14.10
N ARG A 191 -1.11 11.02 -13.95
CA ARG A 191 -0.14 11.10 -15.04
C ARG A 191 0.78 9.89 -15.08
N TRP A 192 1.09 9.31 -13.93
CA TRP A 192 2.01 8.19 -13.80
C TRP A 192 1.30 6.99 -13.19
N LEU A 193 1.24 5.90 -13.95
CA LEU A 193 0.55 4.67 -13.55
C LEU A 193 1.53 3.49 -13.54
N ASP A 194 1.74 2.90 -12.36
CA ASP A 194 2.58 1.71 -12.18
C ASP A 194 1.73 0.48 -11.83
N LEU A 195 1.67 -0.46 -12.76
CA LEU A 195 1.00 -1.76 -12.67
C LEU A 195 2.02 -2.92 -12.64
N SER A 196 3.31 -2.65 -12.43
CA SER A 196 4.37 -3.68 -12.46
C SER A 196 4.27 -4.71 -11.35
N ALA A 197 3.49 -4.41 -10.31
CA ALA A 197 3.21 -5.29 -9.17
C ALA A 197 1.80 -5.91 -9.22
N MET A 198 1.19 -5.95 -10.42
CA MET A 198 -0.10 -6.59 -10.66
C MET A 198 -0.03 -7.61 -11.81
N SER A 199 -0.97 -8.54 -11.80
CA SER A 199 -1.26 -9.39 -12.96
C SER A 199 -2.10 -8.62 -13.97
N VAL A 200 -1.44 -7.98 -14.94
CA VAL A 200 -2.13 -7.14 -15.94
C VAL A 200 -2.58 -7.96 -17.15
N THR A 201 -3.87 -7.89 -17.48
CA THR A 201 -4.45 -8.46 -18.70
C THR A 201 -4.68 -7.37 -19.76
N PRO A 202 -4.73 -7.72 -21.06
CA PRO A 202 -5.10 -6.76 -22.10
C PRO A 202 -6.50 -6.13 -21.88
N LEU A 203 -7.44 -6.90 -21.33
CA LEU A 203 -8.78 -6.42 -20.97
C LEU A 203 -8.69 -5.31 -19.91
N LEU A 204 -7.89 -5.53 -18.86
CA LEU A 204 -7.67 -4.54 -17.81
C LEU A 204 -7.02 -3.26 -18.37
N LEU A 205 -6.05 -3.38 -19.27
CA LEU A 205 -5.43 -2.20 -19.92
C LEU A 205 -6.45 -1.38 -20.71
N ARG A 206 -7.36 -2.05 -21.42
CA ARG A 206 -8.46 -1.40 -22.15
C ARG A 206 -9.43 -0.71 -21.19
N ASP A 207 -9.75 -1.33 -20.06
CA ASP A 207 -10.69 -0.76 -19.11
C ASP A 207 -10.05 0.41 -18.35
N ILE A 208 -8.75 0.33 -18.03
CA ILE A 208 -7.95 1.43 -17.49
C ILE A 208 -7.91 2.60 -18.48
N SER A 209 -7.67 2.37 -19.77
CA SER A 209 -7.57 3.45 -20.76
C SER A 209 -8.89 4.20 -20.97
N ARG A 210 -10.03 3.55 -20.72
CA ARG A 210 -11.37 4.18 -20.76
C ARG A 210 -11.62 5.14 -19.60
N HIS A 211 -11.07 4.84 -18.42
CA HIS A 211 -11.37 5.59 -17.18
C HIS A 211 -10.26 6.56 -16.80
N LEU A 212 -9.00 6.14 -16.89
CA LEU A 212 -7.82 6.92 -16.51
C LEU A 212 -7.24 7.60 -17.76
N PHE A 213 -7.93 8.62 -18.24
CA PHE A 213 -7.49 9.39 -19.40
C PHE A 213 -6.35 10.35 -19.03
N GLY A 214 -5.37 10.52 -19.93
CA GLY A 214 -4.25 11.43 -19.72
C GLY A 214 -3.07 10.86 -18.93
N VAL A 215 -2.97 9.53 -18.80
CA VAL A 215 -1.75 8.86 -18.31
C VAL A 215 -0.61 9.12 -19.30
N GLU A 216 0.44 9.79 -18.85
CA GLU A 216 1.64 10.12 -19.61
C GLU A 216 2.67 8.99 -19.56
N CYS A 217 2.72 8.27 -18.44
CA CYS A 217 3.69 7.21 -18.19
C CYS A 217 2.99 5.98 -17.64
N LEU A 218 3.12 4.87 -18.36
CA LEU A 218 2.58 3.57 -17.98
C LEU A 218 3.72 2.58 -17.78
N LYS A 219 3.85 2.06 -16.56
CA LYS A 219 4.80 0.99 -16.23
C LYS A 219 4.04 -0.31 -15.99
N VAL A 220 4.25 -1.29 -16.86
CA VAL A 220 3.56 -2.59 -16.83
C VAL A 220 4.58 -3.71 -16.94
N LYS A 221 4.33 -4.80 -16.22
CA LYS A 221 5.06 -6.06 -16.39
C LYS A 221 4.13 -7.09 -17.03
N LEU A 222 4.31 -7.37 -18.31
CA LEU A 222 3.52 -8.37 -19.02
C LEU A 222 4.08 -9.78 -18.74
N ALA A 223 3.23 -10.66 -18.19
CA ALA A 223 3.55 -12.08 -18.04
C ALA A 223 3.37 -12.77 -19.41
N LEU A 224 4.43 -12.79 -20.21
CA LEU A 224 4.44 -13.27 -21.60
C LEU A 224 3.97 -14.72 -21.82
N ARG A 225 3.94 -15.57 -20.78
CA ARG A 225 3.65 -17.01 -20.92
C ARG A 225 2.25 -17.31 -21.50
N HIS A 226 1.25 -16.48 -21.21
CA HIS A 226 -0.11 -16.67 -21.74
C HIS A 226 -0.48 -15.67 -22.85
N THR A 227 0.19 -14.52 -22.90
CA THR A 227 -0.06 -13.48 -23.90
C THR A 227 0.45 -13.87 -25.28
N LEU A 228 1.55 -14.64 -25.37
CA LEU A 228 2.03 -15.18 -26.65
C LEU A 228 1.06 -16.18 -27.28
N HIS A 229 0.42 -17.05 -26.49
CA HIS A 229 -0.59 -17.97 -27.04
C HIS A 229 -1.77 -17.22 -27.67
N HIS A 230 -2.29 -16.19 -27.00
CA HIS A 230 -3.42 -15.41 -27.55
C HIS A 230 -3.02 -14.50 -28.73
N ALA A 231 -1.83 -13.88 -28.70
CA ALA A 231 -1.35 -13.06 -29.81
C ALA A 231 -1.01 -13.90 -31.05
N LEU A 232 -0.46 -15.11 -30.87
CA LEU A 232 -0.15 -16.02 -31.97
C LEU A 232 -1.38 -16.75 -32.51
N SER A 233 -2.40 -17.05 -31.69
CA SER A 233 -3.67 -17.60 -32.19
C SER A 233 -4.47 -16.60 -33.04
N GLY A 234 -4.32 -15.29 -32.80
CA GLY A 234 -4.97 -14.25 -33.61
C GLY A 234 -4.31 -14.00 -34.97
N ILE A 235 -2.98 -14.14 -35.05
CA ILE A 235 -2.22 -13.89 -36.29
C ILE A 235 -2.42 -15.01 -37.32
N VAL A 236 -2.80 -16.23 -36.89
CA VAL A 236 -3.05 -17.36 -37.81
C VAL A 236 -4.46 -17.29 -38.46
N SER A 237 -5.36 -16.41 -38.01
CA SER A 237 -6.73 -16.33 -38.57
C SER A 237 -6.93 -15.28 -39.68
N PHE A 238 -5.91 -14.51 -40.06
CA PHE A 238 -6.03 -13.51 -41.15
C PHE A 238 -5.43 -13.93 -42.50
N SER A 239 -4.94 -15.17 -42.62
CA SER A 239 -4.34 -15.67 -43.86
C SER A 239 -5.29 -16.49 -44.76
N TYR A 240 -6.61 -16.47 -44.52
CA TYR A 240 -7.60 -17.23 -45.32
C TYR A 240 -8.69 -16.38 -45.96
N LEU A 241 -8.40 -15.12 -46.33
CA LEU A 241 -9.23 -14.36 -47.27
C LEU A 241 -8.37 -13.70 -48.34
N THR A 242 -7.83 -14.52 -49.25
CA THR A 242 -7.52 -14.06 -50.61
C THR A 242 -8.72 -14.32 -51.51
N PRO A 243 -9.29 -13.30 -52.17
CA PRO A 243 -10.35 -13.46 -53.16
C PRO A 243 -9.73 -13.67 -54.56
N THR A 244 -10.07 -14.75 -55.24
CA THR A 244 -9.91 -14.96 -56.69
C THR A 244 -10.89 -16.09 -57.07
N SER A 245 -12.08 -15.75 -57.57
CA SER A 245 -12.46 -15.67 -59.01
C SER A 245 -12.66 -17.04 -59.64
#